data_AF-R5PI12-F1
#
_entry.id   AF-R5PI12-F1
#
_cell.length_a   1.000
_cell.length_b   1.000
_cell.length_c   1.000
_cell.angle_alpha   90.00
_cell.angle_beta   90.00
_cell.angle_gamma   90.00
#
_symmetry.space_group_name_H-M   'P 1'
#
loop_
_entity.id
_entity.type
_entity.pdbx_description
1 polymer ?
#
loop_
_entity_poly.entity_id
_entity_poly.type
_entity_poly.pdbx_seq_one_letter_code
_entity_poly.pdbx_strand_id
1 'polypeptide(L)' 'MDKNKNIRSEKSSSNQSAENALNEYKKRIGEVIHVAISARTTFEFPAYLSQEEIDIRIENYKKRHSLRSGGW' A
#
# COMPACT_ATOMS: atom_id res chain seq x y z
N MET A 1 -30.53 7.97 -34.95
CA MET A 1 -30.00 8.86 -33.90
C MET A 1 -29.51 7.98 -32.77
N ASP A 2 -28.28 7.47 -32.89
CA ASP A 2 -27.75 6.41 -32.05
C ASP A 2 -26.98 6.99 -30.86
N LYS A 3 -27.71 7.41 -29.83
CA LYS A 3 -27.17 8.08 -28.63
C LYS A 3 -26.56 7.12 -27.58
N ASN A 4 -26.14 5.91 -27.96
CA ASN A 4 -25.72 4.88 -26.99
C ASN A 4 -24.24 4.45 -27.06
N LYS A 5 -23.42 5.02 -27.95
CA LYS A 5 -22.00 4.62 -28.04
C LYS A 5 -21.04 5.39 -27.13
N ASN A 6 -21.43 6.55 -26.58
CA ASN A 6 -20.50 7.39 -25.85
C ASN A 6 -20.28 6.95 -24.38
N ILE A 7 -21.29 6.41 -23.71
CA ILE A 7 -21.24 6.13 -22.26
C ILE A 7 -20.29 4.97 -21.91
N ARG A 8 -20.00 4.08 -22.86
CA ARG A 8 -19.10 2.93 -22.64
C ARG A 8 -17.62 3.29 -22.76
N SER A 9 -17.29 4.42 -23.39
CA SER A 9 -15.89 4.83 -23.68
C SER A 9 -15.21 5.49 -22.48
N GLU A 10 -15.94 6.35 -21.74
CA GLU A 10 -15.40 7.07 -20.57
C GLU A 10 -15.07 6.15 -19.37
N LYS A 11 -15.82 5.06 -19.19
CA LYS A 11 -15.55 4.06 -18.14
C LYS A 11 -14.25 3.29 -18.39
N SER A 12 -13.96 2.96 -19.64
CA SER A 12 -12.72 2.28 -20.03
C SER A 12 -11.51 3.19 -19.82
N SER A 13 -11.63 4.48 -20.18
CA SER A 13 -10.56 5.47 -20.02
C SER A 13 -10.22 5.75 -18.55
N SER A 14 -11.21 5.70 -17.65
CA SER A 14 -11.00 5.89 -16.20
C SER A 14 -10.36 4.66 -15.53
N ASN A 15 -10.69 3.46 -16.01
CA ASN A 15 -10.03 2.24 -15.53
C ASN A 15 -8.57 2.17 -16.00
N GLN A 16 -8.30 2.56 -17.25
CA GLN A 16 -6.93 2.62 -17.79
C GLN A 16 -6.05 3.64 -17.07
N SER A 17 -6.61 4.80 -16.66
CA SER A 17 -5.85 5.78 -15.88
C SER A 17 -5.57 5.30 -14.46
N ALA A 18 -6.52 4.61 -13.82
CA ALA A 18 -6.31 3.97 -12.53
C ALA A 18 -5.27 2.84 -12.59
N GLU A 19 -5.35 1.96 -13.60
CA GLU A 19 -4.35 0.92 -13.83
C GLU A 19 -2.97 1.50 -14.14
N ASN A 20 -2.89 2.57 -14.93
CA ASN A 20 -1.63 3.22 -15.24
C ASN A 20 -1.03 3.90 -14.00
N ALA A 21 -1.84 4.56 -13.16
CA ALA A 21 -1.39 5.13 -11.90
C ALA A 21 -0.91 4.05 -10.92
N LEU A 22 -1.59 2.90 -10.85
CA LEU A 22 -1.16 1.76 -10.05
C LEU A 22 0.13 1.15 -10.58
N ASN A 23 0.31 1.07 -11.90
CA ASN A 23 1.51 0.54 -12.52
C ASN A 23 2.71 1.48 -12.33
N GLU A 24 2.51 2.78 -12.50
CA GLU A 24 3.51 3.82 -12.21
C GLU A 24 3.88 3.85 -10.71
N TYR A 25 2.89 3.67 -9.82
CA TYR A 25 3.11 3.54 -8.38
C TYR A 25 3.93 2.28 -8.06
N LYS A 26 3.56 1.12 -8.61
CA LYS A 26 4.32 -0.13 -8.46
C LYS A 26 5.75 0.01 -8.99
N LYS A 27 5.95 0.67 -10.13
CA LYS A 27 7.28 0.96 -10.69
C LYS A 27 8.10 1.92 -9.80
N ARG A 28 7.46 2.91 -9.19
CA ARG A 28 8.13 3.89 -8.30
C ARG A 28 8.48 3.32 -6.93
N ILE A 29 7.61 2.48 -6.38
CA ILE A 29 7.76 1.87 -5.05
C ILE A 29 8.73 0.69 -5.08
N GLY A 30 8.83 0.00 -6.23
CA GLY A 30 9.67 -1.18 -6.38
C GLY A 30 9.05 -2.42 -5.72
N GLU A 31 9.87 -3.45 -5.54
CA GLU A 31 9.47 -4.65 -4.80
C GLU A 31 9.30 -4.28 -3.32
N VAL A 32 8.20 -4.73 -2.71
CA VAL A 32 7.88 -4.50 -1.30
C VAL A 32 7.64 -5.83 -0.61
N ILE A 33 7.97 -5.86 0.67
CA ILE A 33 7.73 -6.98 1.56
C ILE A 33 6.71 -6.57 2.63
N HIS A 34 5.75 -7.47 2.85
CA HIS A 34 4.70 -7.30 3.84
C HIS A 34 5.10 -8.03 5.12
N VAL A 35 5.26 -7.29 6.21
CA VAL A 35 5.62 -7.86 7.51
C VAL A 35 4.44 -7.68 8.47
N ALA A 36 3.78 -8.80 8.78
CA ALA A 36 2.71 -8.84 9.77
C ALA A 36 3.30 -8.82 11.18
N ILE A 37 2.91 -7.83 12.00
CA ILE A 37 3.38 -7.71 13.39
C ILE A 37 2.31 -8.09 14.40
N SER A 38 1.03 -8.09 13.99
CA SER A 38 -0.11 -8.52 14.80
C SER A 38 -1.22 -9.04 13.88
N ALA A 39 -2.22 -9.71 14.44
CA ALA A 39 -3.39 -10.18 13.68
C ALA A 39 -4.15 -9.06 12.94
N ARG A 40 -3.98 -7.80 13.36
CA ARG A 40 -4.66 -6.63 12.78
C ARG A 40 -3.70 -5.62 12.16
N THR A 41 -2.40 -5.86 12.17
CA THR A 41 -1.39 -4.86 11.77
C THR A 41 -0.29 -5.48 10.92
N THR A 42 -0.21 -4.99 9.69
CA THR A 42 0.79 -5.37 8.69
C THR A 42 1.49 -4.11 8.19
N PHE A 43 2.81 -4.17 8.05
CA PHE A 43 3.63 -3.11 7.50
C PHE A 43 4.09 -3.45 6.09
N GLU A 44 4.22 -2.42 5.26
CA GLU A 44 4.81 -2.50 3.93
C GLU A 44 6.18 -1.85 3.96
N PHE A 45 7.21 -2.64 3.67
CA PHE A 45 8.59 -2.16 3.58
C PHE A 45 9.13 -2.37 2.17
N PRO A 46 9.93 -1.45 1.63
CA PRO A 46 10.71 -1.73 0.43
C PRO A 46 11.60 -2.98 0.59
N ALA A 47 11.65 -3.84 -0.43
CA ALA A 47 12.41 -5.08 -0.41
C ALA A 47 13.93 -4.89 -0.38
N TYR A 48 14.41 -3.68 -0.72
CA TYR A 48 15.82 -3.32 -0.60
C TYR A 48 16.24 -2.99 0.85
N LEU A 49 15.27 -2.86 1.78
CA LEU A 49 15.60 -2.65 3.20
C LEU A 49 16.09 -3.95 3.82
N SER A 50 17.16 -3.85 4.60
CA SER A 50 17.65 -4.95 5.41
C SER A 50 16.67 -5.30 6.52
N GLN A 51 16.67 -6.58 6.92
CA GLN A 51 15.83 -7.07 8.02
C GLN A 51 16.06 -6.29 9.33
N GLU A 52 17.30 -5.85 9.58
CA GLU A 52 17.66 -5.08 10.77
C GLU A 52 16.97 -3.71 10.82
N GLU A 53 16.89 -3.00 9.70
CA GLU A 53 16.16 -1.72 9.63
C GLU A 53 14.65 -1.92 9.81
N ILE A 54 14.13 -3.02 9.29
CA ILE A 54 12.72 -3.39 9.43
C ILE A 54 12.40 -3.66 10.90
N ASP A 55 13.22 -4.44 11.59
CA ASP A 55 13.09 -4.72 13.01
C ASP A 55 13.17 -3.45 13.87
N ILE A 56 14.10 -2.55 13.58
CA ILE A 56 14.18 -1.24 14.25
C ILE A 56 12.89 -0.43 14.08
N ARG A 57 12.31 -0.41 12.87
CA ARG A 57 11.05 0.30 12.61
C ARG A 57 9.87 -0.34 13.33
N ILE A 58 9.80 -1.67 13.35
CA ILE A 58 8.76 -2.42 14.06
C ILE A 58 8.88 -2.20 15.57
N GLU A 59 10.10 -2.23 16.12
CA GLU A 59 10.33 -1.97 17.53
C GLU A 59 9.94 -0.55 17.91
N ASN A 60 10.29 0.44 17.08
CA ASN A 60 9.89 1.83 17.28
C ASN A 60 8.36 1.99 17.25
N TYR A 61 7.67 1.30 16.35
CA TYR A 61 6.20 1.28 16.34
C TYR A 61 5.65 0.67 17.62
N LYS A 62 6.15 -0.51 18.03
CA LYS A 62 5.73 -1.18 19.27
C LYS A 62 5.97 -0.28 20.48
N LYS A 63 7.11 0.39 20.60
CA LYS A 63 7.40 1.34 21.69
C LYS A 63 6.38 2.50 21.72
N ARG A 64 6.10 3.13 20.58
CA ARG A 64 5.15 4.25 20.52
C ARG A 64 3.69 3.84 20.76
N HIS A 65 3.30 2.64 20.35
CA HIS A 65 1.94 2.15 20.52
C HIS A 65 1.71 1.42 21.85
N SER A 66 2.74 0.80 22.45
CA SER A 66 2.69 0.28 23.82
C SER A 66 2.57 1.41 24.84
N LEU A 67 3.30 2.52 24.65
CA LEU A 67 3.17 3.71 25.50
C LEU A 67 1.79 4.39 25.43
N ARG A 68 0.98 4.08 24.41
CA ARG A 68 -0.39 4.62 24.27
C ARG A 68 -1.47 3.65 24.74
N SER A 69 -1.11 2.43 25.11
CA SER A 69 -2.04 1.42 25.61
C SER A 69 -1.95 1.29 27.14
N GLY A 70 -2.30 2.36 27.83
CA GLY A 70 -2.85 2.29 29.20
C GLY A 70 -4.29 1.76 29.18
N GLY A 71 -4.49 0.58 28.57
CA GLY A 71 -5.82 0.00 28.38
C GLY A 71 -5.78 -1.14 27.36
N TRP A 72 -5.41 -2.32 27.83
CA TRP A 72 -5.81 -3.62 27.28
C TRP A 72 -6.57 -4.36 28.38
#